data_AF-A0A662J8M7-F1
#
_entry.id   AF-A0A662J8M7-F1
#
_cell.length_a   1.000
_cell.length_b   1.000
_cell.length_c   1.000
_cell.angle_alpha   90.00
_cell.angle_beta   90.00
_cell.angle_gamma   90.00
#
_symmetry.space_group_name_H-M   'P 1'
#
loop_
_entity.id
_entity.type
_entity.pdbx_description
1 polymer ?
#
loop_
_entity_poly.entity_id
_entity_poly.type
_entity_poly.pdbx_seq_one_letter_code
_entity_poly.pdbx_strand_id
1 'polypeptide(L)'
;MKAALLGESSRVLSFARFLSDELALDVELVAVRCRNPITGNEASKANYRVLVEPDRLDFEGVLSRLNIDVLFASSFERNIAMRLGVPLFRLSYPVIDEVCLTNARSLGLEAR
;
A
#
# COMPACT_ATOMS: atom_id res chain seq x y z
N MET A 1 -7.71 -7.01 -11.16
CA MET A 1 -7.94 -5.97 -10.15
C MET A 1 -6.61 -5.27 -9.91
N LYS A 2 -6.56 -3.96 -10.14
CA LYS A 2 -5.35 -3.14 -10.08
C LYS A 2 -5.18 -2.51 -8.72
N ALA A 3 -4.04 -2.74 -8.09
CA ALA A 3 -3.77 -2.30 -6.73
C ALA A 3 -2.63 -1.28 -6.70
N ALA A 4 -2.79 -0.26 -5.85
CA ALA A 4 -1.70 0.59 -5.40
C ALA A 4 -1.50 0.47 -3.90
N LEU A 5 -0.25 0.55 -3.45
CA LEU A 5 0.11 0.47 -2.05
C LEU A 5 0.96 1.67 -1.62
N LEU A 6 0.74 2.15 -0.40
CA LEU A 6 1.57 3.15 0.26
C LEU A 6 1.83 2.73 1.71
N GLY A 7 3.09 2.72 2.12
CA GLY A 7 3.43 2.32 3.48
C GLY A 7 4.90 2.35 3.84
N GLU A 8 5.19 1.71 4.97
CA GLU A 8 6.56 1.54 5.47
C GLU A 8 7.31 0.46 4.69
N SER A 9 8.62 0.70 4.49
CA SER A 9 9.53 -0.07 3.63
C SER A 9 9.25 -1.57 3.50
N SER A 10 9.74 -2.40 4.42
CA SER A 10 9.67 -3.85 4.28
C SER A 10 8.24 -4.38 4.27
N ARG A 11 7.34 -3.73 5.00
CA ARG A 11 5.94 -4.16 5.13
C ARG A 11 5.17 -4.00 3.83
N VAL A 12 5.27 -2.82 3.20
CA VAL A 12 4.54 -2.54 1.96
C VAL A 12 5.07 -3.38 0.80
N LEU A 13 6.38 -3.60 0.74
CA LEU A 13 7.02 -4.43 -0.29
C LEU A 13 6.67 -5.92 -0.13
N SER A 14 6.71 -6.44 1.10
CA SER A 14 6.32 -7.83 1.36
C SER A 14 4.85 -8.05 1.05
N PHE A 15 3.99 -7.10 1.41
CA PHE A 15 2.56 -7.19 1.12
C PHE A 15 2.28 -7.07 -0.39
N ALA A 16 3.01 -6.22 -1.12
CA ALA A 16 2.91 -6.16 -2.58
C ALA A 16 3.26 -7.49 -3.25
N ARG A 17 4.32 -8.16 -2.80
CA ARG A 17 4.67 -9.50 -3.27
C ARG A 17 3.58 -10.51 -2.97
N PHE A 18 3.06 -10.53 -1.74
CA PHE A 18 1.96 -11.40 -1.37
C PHE A 18 0.71 -11.19 -2.26
N LEU A 19 0.32 -9.94 -2.50
CA LEU A 19 -0.81 -9.62 -3.37
C LEU A 19 -0.58 -10.08 -4.83
N SER A 20 0.64 -9.90 -5.33
CA SER A 20 1.02 -10.28 -6.69
C SER A 20 1.12 -11.80 -6.85
N ASP A 21 1.89 -12.47 -6.00
CA ASP A 21 2.31 -13.86 -6.17
C ASP A 21 1.25 -14.83 -5.65
N GLU A 22 0.58 -14.52 -4.54
CA GLU A 22 -0.37 -15.43 -3.89
C GLU A 22 -1.83 -15.13 -4.27
N LEU A 23 -2.19 -13.85 -4.41
CA LEU A 23 -3.57 -13.43 -4.69
C LEU A 23 -3.81 -13.00 -6.15
N ALA A 24 -2.76 -13.03 -6.99
CA ALA A 24 -2.82 -12.67 -8.41
C ALA A 24 -3.44 -11.27 -8.68
N LEU A 25 -3.25 -10.31 -7.78
CA LEU A 25 -3.59 -8.91 -8.03
C LEU A 25 -2.51 -8.24 -8.88
N ASP A 26 -2.95 -7.36 -9.76
CA ASP A 26 -2.06 -6.55 -10.60
C ASP A 26 -1.60 -5.33 -9.80
N VAL A 27 -0.45 -5.43 -9.14
CA VAL A 27 0.11 -4.32 -8.37
C VAL A 27 0.77 -3.33 -9.34
N GLU A 28 0.15 -2.18 -9.58
CA GLU A 28 0.69 -1.18 -10.51
C GLU A 28 1.75 -0.28 -9.86
N LEU A 29 1.52 0.07 -8.58
CA LEU A 29 2.31 1.08 -7.87
C LEU A 29 2.53 0.69 -6.41
N VAL A 30 3.78 0.77 -5.97
CA VAL A 30 4.15 0.69 -4.55
C VAL A 30 4.95 1.93 -4.17
N ALA A 31 4.44 2.68 -3.21
CA ALA A 31 5.11 3.84 -2.65
C ALA A 31 5.60 3.54 -1.23
N VAL A 32 6.87 3.83 -0.98
CA VAL A 32 7.55 3.60 0.29
C VAL A 32 7.80 4.93 0.98
N ARG A 33 7.28 5.10 2.21
CA ARG A 33 7.38 6.34 3.01
C ARG A 33 8.77 6.60 3.59
N CYS A 34 9.54 5.55 3.88
CA CYS A 34 10.86 5.64 4.50
C CYS A 34 11.82 4.68 3.81
N ARG A 35 12.98 5.17 3.38
CA ARG A 35 14.00 4.31 2.75
C ARG A 35 14.73 3.46 3.79
N ASN A 36 14.85 2.17 3.51
CA ASN A 36 15.73 1.25 4.23
C ASN A 36 16.87 0.80 3.28
N PRO A 37 18.10 0.49 3.75
CA PRO A 37 19.14 -0.12 2.93
C PRO A 37 18.68 -1.28 2.04
N ILE A 38 17.66 -2.04 2.45
CA ILE A 38 17.09 -3.17 1.69
C ILE A 38 16.16 -2.70 0.56
N THR A 39 15.51 -1.54 0.69
CA THR A 39 14.49 -1.02 -0.24
C THR A 39 15.01 -0.91 -1.66
N GLY A 40 16.27 -0.52 -1.86
CA GLY A 40 16.85 -0.40 -3.20
C GLY A 40 16.91 -1.74 -3.94
N ASN A 41 17.38 -2.79 -3.26
CA ASN A 41 17.47 -4.13 -3.85
C ASN A 41 16.09 -4.74 -4.15
N GLU A 42 15.10 -4.47 -3.29
CA GLU A 42 13.74 -4.96 -3.49
C GLU A 42 13.01 -4.21 -4.59
N ALA A 43 13.25 -2.90 -4.72
CA ALA A 43 12.69 -2.09 -5.80
C ALA A 43 13.19 -2.54 -7.17
N SER A 44 14.48 -2.90 -7.29
CA SER A 44 15.05 -3.37 -8.56
C SER A 44 14.55 -4.76 -8.99
N LYS A 45 14.02 -5.56 -8.06
CA LYS A 45 13.49 -6.90 -8.33
C LYS A 45 11.97 -6.93 -8.54
N ALA A 46 11.31 -5.79 -8.35
CA ALA A 46 9.86 -5.70 -8.46
C ALA A 46 9.42 -5.58 -9.93
N ASN A 47 8.33 -6.28 -10.27
CA ASN A 47 7.67 -6.15 -11.58
C ASN A 47 6.75 -4.92 -11.67
N TYR A 48 6.65 -4.14 -10.59
CA TYR A 48 5.76 -3.01 -10.43
C TYR A 48 6.53 -1.71 -10.22
N ARG A 49 5.87 -0.58 -10.43
CA ARG A 49 6.50 0.73 -10.25
C ARG A 49 6.72 1.00 -8.77
N VAL A 50 7.96 1.30 -8.37
CA VAL A 50 8.29 1.67 -6.99
C VAL A 50 8.63 3.15 -6.89
N LEU A 51 7.98 3.85 -5.96
CA LEU A 51 8.34 5.20 -5.54
C LEU A 51 8.97 5.14 -4.15
N VAL A 52 10.13 5.76 -3.98
CA VAL A 52 10.82 5.84 -2.69
C VAL A 52 10.73 7.26 -2.20
N GLU A 53 10.16 7.42 -1.00
CA GLU A 53 9.96 8.68 -0.31
C GLU A 53 9.28 9.76 -1.18
N PRO A 54 8.16 9.44 -1.89
CA PRO A 54 7.47 10.45 -2.66
C PRO A 54 6.80 11.47 -1.74
N ASP A 55 6.76 12.74 -2.17
CA ASP A 55 5.86 13.70 -1.57
C ASP A 55 4.40 13.32 -1.87
N ARG A 56 3.47 13.84 -1.06
CA ARG A 56 2.04 13.62 -1.24
C ARG A 56 1.55 14.06 -2.62
N LEU A 57 2.00 15.22 -3.12
CA LEU A 57 1.56 15.73 -4.42
C LEU A 57 2.07 14.86 -5.57
N ASP A 58 3.31 14.40 -5.47
CA ASP A 58 3.90 13.50 -6.47
C ASP A 58 3.18 12.15 -6.50
N PHE A 59 2.92 11.57 -5.32
CA PHE A 59 2.18 10.32 -5.21
C PHE A 59 0.77 10.46 -5.81
N GLU A 60 0.05 11.51 -5.45
CA GLU A 60 -1.28 11.79 -5.95
C GLU A 60 -1.30 12.02 -7.47
N GLY A 61 -0.33 12.75 -8.00
CA GLY A 61 -0.19 13.01 -9.43
C GLY A 61 0.10 11.75 -10.23
N VAL A 62 0.88 10.81 -9.68
CA VAL A 62 1.11 9.49 -10.29
C VAL A 62 -0.16 8.64 -10.19
N LEU A 63 -0.79 8.59 -9.01
CA LEU A 63 -1.97 7.77 -8.75
C LEU A 63 -3.15 8.17 -9.63
N SER A 64 -3.35 9.47 -9.86
CA SER A 64 -4.44 9.99 -10.69
C SER A 64 -4.28 9.69 -12.18
N ARG A 65 -3.06 9.32 -12.62
CA ARG A 65 -2.78 8.88 -14.01
C ARG A 65 -2.94 7.37 -14.17
N LEU A 66 -3.01 6.64 -13.07
CA LEU A 66 -3.19 5.20 -13.03
C LEU A 66 -4.68 4.88 -12.83
N ASN A 67 -5.14 3.80 -13.45
CA ASN A 67 -6.51 3.34 -13.30
C ASN A 67 -6.56 2.20 -12.28
N ILE A 68 -6.45 2.55 -11.01
CA ILE A 68 -6.44 1.59 -9.90
C ILE A 68 -7.86 1.26 -9.43
N ASP A 69 -8.06 0.01 -9.03
CA ASP A 69 -9.32 -0.48 -8.46
C ASP A 69 -9.31 -0.44 -6.92
N VAL A 70 -8.13 -0.42 -6.30
CA VAL A 70 -7.97 -0.45 -4.84
C VAL A 70 -6.70 0.24 -4.37
N LEU A 71 -6.79 0.90 -3.22
CA LEU A 71 -5.66 1.53 -2.54
C LEU A 71 -5.44 0.89 -1.16
N PHE A 72 -4.22 0.42 -0.90
CA PHE A 72 -3.79 -0.02 0.43
C PHE A 72 -2.87 1.04 1.03
N ALA A 73 -3.33 1.76 2.06
CA ALA A 73 -2.55 2.87 2.63
C ALA A 73 -2.90 3.11 4.10
N SER A 74 -2.63 4.30 4.62
CA SER A 74 -3.02 4.74 5.95
C SER A 74 -4.30 5.58 5.89
N SER A 75 -4.84 5.99 7.05
CA SER A 75 -5.99 6.91 7.09
C SER A 75 -5.72 8.25 6.42
N PHE A 76 -4.46 8.66 6.28
CA PHE A 76 -4.12 9.95 5.66
C PHE A 76 -4.46 9.99 4.17
N GLU A 77 -4.54 8.84 3.51
CA GLU A 77 -4.86 8.76 2.09
C GLU A 77 -6.36 8.70 1.82
N ARG A 78 -7.21 8.75 2.87
CA ARG A 78 -8.67 8.68 2.74
C ARG A 78 -9.22 9.71 1.78
N ASN A 79 -8.72 10.95 1.83
CA ASN A 79 -9.18 12.02 0.95
C ASN A 79 -8.88 11.72 -0.53
N ILE A 80 -7.69 11.17 -0.80
CA ILE A 80 -7.27 10.80 -2.17
C ILE A 80 -8.13 9.65 -2.68
N ALA A 81 -8.33 8.61 -1.86
CA ALA A 81 -9.18 7.46 -2.21
C ALA A 81 -10.62 7.88 -2.51
N MET A 82 -11.20 8.75 -1.66
CA MET A 82 -12.54 9.30 -1.87
C MET A 82 -12.66 10.10 -3.17
N ARG A 83 -11.66 10.93 -3.49
CA ARG A 83 -11.65 11.73 -4.74
C ARG A 83 -11.54 10.84 -5.98
N LEU A 84 -10.77 9.77 -5.91
CA LEU A 84 -10.61 8.81 -7.00
C LEU A 84 -11.78 7.81 -7.08
N GLY A 85 -12.65 7.77 -6.09
CA GLY A 85 -13.77 6.81 -6.02
C GLY A 85 -13.32 5.36 -5.79
N VAL A 86 -12.15 5.15 -5.20
CA VAL A 86 -11.57 3.82 -4.97
C VAL A 86 -11.66 3.41 -3.50
N PRO A 87 -11.86 2.13 -3.18
CA PRO A 87 -11.79 1.62 -1.82
C PRO A 87 -10.39 1.78 -1.23
N LEU A 88 -10.34 2.23 0.03
CA LEU A 88 -9.13 2.32 0.84
C LEU A 88 -9.10 1.20 1.88
N PHE A 89 -8.10 0.33 1.80
CA PHE A 89 -7.77 -0.65 2.83
C PHE A 89 -6.60 -0.15 3.68
N ARG A 90 -6.74 -0.25 5.00
CA ARG A 90 -5.74 0.24 5.94
C ARG A 90 -4.67 -0.82 6.16
N LEU A 91 -3.52 -0.63 5.52
CA LEU A 91 -2.34 -1.49 5.67
C LEU A 91 -1.29 -0.85 6.59
N SER A 92 -1.23 0.49 6.59
CA SER A 92 -0.14 1.27 7.16
C SER A 92 -0.63 2.16 8.31
N TYR A 93 0.23 2.37 9.29
CA TYR A 93 -0.03 3.31 10.38
C TYR A 93 0.21 4.76 9.89
N PRO A 94 -0.54 5.77 10.35
CA PRO A 94 -1.60 5.72 11.36
C PRO A 94 -2.99 5.31 10.82
N VAL A 95 -3.74 4.61 11.69
CA VAL A 95 -5.18 4.34 11.49
C VAL A 95 -5.99 5.14 12.51
N ILE A 96 -6.58 6.27 12.10
CA ILE A 96 -7.29 7.23 12.98
C ILE A 96 -8.81 7.24 12.77
N ASP A 97 -9.28 6.63 11.69
CA ASP A 97 -10.66 6.70 11.19
C ASP A 97 -11.35 5.32 11.28
N GLU A 98 -10.84 4.46 12.16
CA GLU A 98 -11.37 3.15 12.49
C GLU A 98 -11.40 2.95 14.01
N VAL A 99 -12.48 2.38 14.52
CA VAL A 99 -12.60 1.96 15.92
C VAL A 99 -12.58 0.45 15.96
N CYS A 100 -11.50 -0.12 16.48
CA CYS A 100 -11.42 -1.57 16.67
C CYS A 100 -12.24 -1.97 17.91
N LEU A 101 -13.36 -2.66 17.68
CA LEU A 101 -14.20 -3.19 18.76
C LEU A 101 -13.60 -4.44 19.42
N THR A 102 -12.58 -5.05 18.79
CA THR A 102 -11.85 -6.22 19.29
C THR A 102 -10.35 -6.06 19.08
N ASN A 103 -9.54 -6.73 19.89
CA ASN A 103 -8.06 -6.72 19.81
C ASN A 103 -7.49 -7.74 18.80
N ALA A 104 -8.33 -8.33 17.94
CA ALA A 104 -7.86 -9.29 16.95
C ALA A 104 -6.95 -8.58 15.93
N ARG A 105 -5.65 -8.84 16.02
CA ARG A 105 -4.66 -8.34 15.05
C ARG A 105 -4.67 -9.27 13.85
N SER A 106 -4.85 -8.71 12.66
CA SER A 106 -4.81 -9.43 11.36
C SER A 106 -3.41 -9.92 10.94
N LEU A 107 -2.43 -9.95 11.85
CA LEU A 107 -1.09 -10.46 11.57
C LEU A 107 -0.80 -11.71 12.41
N GLY A 108 -0.96 -12.85 11.74
CA GLY A 108 -0.78 -14.19 12.30
C GLY A 108 -2.00 -15.04 11.97
N LEU A 109 -1.81 -16.17 11.27
CA LEU A 109 -2.83 -17.20 11.23
C LEU A 109 -3.31 -17.43 12.66
N GLU A 110 -4.61 -17.32 12.89
CA GLU A 110 -5.23 -17.85 14.09
C GLU A 110 -4.98 -19.36 14.10
N ALA A 111 -3.89 -19.77 14.77
CA ALA A 111 -3.73 -21.13 15.22
C ALA A 111 -4.75 -21.33 16.34
N ARG A 112 -5.80 -22.06 15.99
CA ARG A 112 -6.72 -22.84 16.85
C ARG A 112 -6.53 -22.75 18.36
#